data_AF-A0A1G6MQL8-F1
#
_entry.id   AF-A0A1G6MQL8-F1
#
_cell.length_a   1.000
_cell.length_b   1.000
_cell.length_c   1.000
_cell.angle_alpha   90.00
_cell.angle_beta   90.00
_cell.angle_gamma   90.00
#
_symmetry.space_group_name_H-M   'P 1'
#
loop_
_entity.id
_entity.type
_entity.pdbx_description
1 polymer ?
#
loop_
_entity_poly.entity_id
_entity_poly.type
_entity_poly.pdbx_seq_one_letter_code
_entity_poly.pdbx_strand_id
1 'polypeptide(L)'
;MSKNTKRSPEEKMEIVLEGLQNDNISETCRKHGIYESQFYQWKKRLIGSASKVFRNKKKKDPEKEKLKDEVDKLKKTLVEQTCELQILKKNDK
;
A
#
# COMPACT_ATOMS: atom_id res chain seq x y z
N MET A 1 25.72 28.25 5.46
CA MET A 1 25.10 27.25 6.36
C MET A 1 23.75 26.85 5.79
N SER A 2 23.56 25.59 5.38
CA SER A 2 22.25 25.16 4.90
C SER A 2 21.32 24.98 6.08
N LYS A 3 20.22 25.74 6.09
CA LYS A 3 19.13 25.48 7.02
C LYS A 3 18.54 24.12 6.67
N ASN A 4 18.71 23.14 7.55
CA ASN A 4 18.00 21.88 7.50
C ASN A 4 16.55 22.11 7.95
N THR A 5 15.78 22.80 7.12
CA THR A 5 14.34 22.99 7.34
C THR A 5 13.65 21.65 7.10
N LYS A 6 12.98 21.13 8.14
CA LYS A 6 12.14 19.94 8.01
C LYS A 6 10.94 20.29 7.11
N ARG A 7 11.03 19.94 5.84
CA ARG A 7 9.92 20.05 4.88
C ARG A 7 8.88 18.96 5.09
N SER A 8 7.62 19.28 4.87
CA SER A 8 6.53 18.30 4.90
C SER A 8 6.67 17.29 3.76
N PRO A 9 6.04 16.10 3.86
CA PRO A 9 6.00 15.16 2.75
C PRO A 9 5.40 15.76 1.46
N GLU A 10 4.37 16.58 1.58
CA GLU A 10 3.65 17.23 0.48
C GLU A 10 4.55 18.24 -0.24
N GLU A 11 5.23 19.08 0.52
CA GLU A 11 6.17 20.08 -0.01
C GLU A 11 7.32 19.41 -0.79
N LYS A 12 7.87 18.31 -0.26
CA LYS A 12 8.91 17.53 -0.97
C LYS A 12 8.40 16.96 -2.30
N MET A 13 7.14 16.52 -2.33
CA MET A 13 6.53 15.98 -3.54
C MET A 13 6.34 17.07 -4.60
N GLU A 14 5.79 18.22 -4.20
CA GLU A 14 5.57 19.37 -5.09
C GLU A 14 6.88 19.84 -5.74
N ILE A 15 7.95 20.01 -4.94
CA ILE A 15 9.27 20.40 -5.44
C ILE A 15 9.82 19.39 -6.46
N VAL A 16 9.69 18.09 -6.18
CA VAL A 16 10.15 17.05 -7.10
C VAL A 16 9.36 17.07 -8.41
N LEU A 17 8.04 17.27 -8.35
CA LEU A 17 7.20 17.36 -9.55
C LEU A 17 7.51 18.59 -10.38
N GLU A 18 7.69 19.75 -9.76
CA GLU A 18 8.08 20.99 -10.44
C GLU A 18 9.41 20.83 -11.19
N GLY A 19 10.41 20.22 -10.55
CA GLY A 19 11.71 19.97 -11.18
C GLY A 19 11.67 18.94 -12.30
N LEU A 20 10.70 18.01 -12.28
CA LEU A 20 10.48 17.05 -13.38
C LEU A 20 9.72 17.67 -14.54
N GLN A 21 8.79 18.59 -14.28
CA GLN A 21 7.95 19.22 -15.32
C GLN A 21 8.73 20.25 -16.14
N ASN A 22 9.60 21.03 -15.49
CA ASN A 22 10.36 22.09 -16.15
C ASN A 22 11.71 21.64 -16.71
N ASP A 23 12.11 20.38 -16.45
CA ASP A 23 13.42 19.79 -16.76
C ASP A 23 14.64 20.63 -16.28
N ASN A 24 14.42 21.56 -15.36
CA ASN A 24 15.44 22.45 -14.81
C ASN A 24 15.58 22.25 -13.29
N ILE A 25 16.32 21.21 -12.93
CA ILE A 25 16.54 20.79 -11.54
C ILE A 25 17.32 21.86 -10.76
N SER A 26 18.33 22.48 -11.38
CA SER A 26 19.20 23.46 -10.72
C SER A 26 18.45 24.75 -10.39
N GLU A 27 17.57 25.23 -11.28
CA GLU A 27 16.69 26.37 -11.00
C GLU A 27 15.68 26.05 -9.90
N THR A 28 15.04 24.88 -9.96
CA THR A 28 14.12 24.39 -8.93
C THR A 28 14.81 24.31 -7.56
N CYS A 29 16.05 23.81 -7.52
CA CYS A 29 16.83 23.73 -6.29
C CYS A 29 17.15 25.11 -5.71
N ARG A 30 17.45 26.11 -6.56
CA ARG A 30 17.69 27.49 -6.14
C ARG A 30 16.43 28.16 -5.62
N LYS A 31 15.32 28.04 -6.36
CA LYS A 31 14.00 28.59 -6.01
C LYS A 31 13.53 28.11 -4.64
N HIS A 32 13.68 26.81 -4.38
CA HIS A 32 13.26 26.19 -3.13
C HIS A 32 14.35 26.17 -2.06
N GLY A 33 15.56 26.67 -2.33
CA GLY A 33 16.66 26.68 -1.37
C GLY A 33 17.07 25.29 -0.90
N ILE A 34 17.13 24.31 -1.81
CA ILE A 34 17.56 22.94 -1.54
C ILE A 34 18.84 22.61 -2.30
N TYR A 35 19.57 21.62 -1.80
CA TYR A 35 20.68 21.04 -2.55
C TYR A 35 20.18 20.04 -3.58
N GLU A 36 20.86 19.98 -4.73
CA GLU A 36 20.56 18.99 -5.77
C GLU A 36 20.63 17.55 -5.23
N SER A 37 21.55 17.27 -4.31
CA SER A 37 21.63 15.96 -3.65
C SER A 37 20.34 15.59 -2.90
N GLN A 38 19.68 16.55 -2.26
CA GLN A 38 18.39 16.33 -1.60
C GLN A 38 17.28 16.10 -2.63
N PHE A 39 17.27 16.88 -3.71
CA PHE A 39 16.32 16.69 -4.81
C PHE A 39 16.42 15.28 -5.40
N TYR A 40 17.62 14.83 -5.75
CA TYR A 40 17.82 13.49 -6.32
C TYR A 40 17.45 12.38 -5.33
N GLN A 41 17.72 12.58 -4.04
CA GLN A 41 17.28 11.65 -2.99
C GLN A 41 15.75 11.54 -2.94
N TRP A 42 15.02 12.66 -3.01
CA TRP A 42 13.56 12.67 -3.01
C TRP A 42 12.98 12.11 -4.31
N LYS A 43 13.53 12.49 -5.46
CA LYS A 43 13.18 11.94 -6.78
C LYS A 43 13.29 10.42 -6.81
N LYS A 44 14.42 9.87 -6.31
CA LYS A 44 14.62 8.41 -6.24
C LYS A 44 13.57 7.72 -5.36
N ARG A 45 13.24 8.32 -4.21
CA ARG A 45 12.20 7.80 -3.30
C ARG A 45 10.80 7.85 -3.93
N LEU A 46 10.48 8.95 -4.61
CA LEU A 46 9.18 9.15 -5.27
C LEU A 46 8.99 8.14 -6.40
N ILE A 47 9.94 8.05 -7.35
CA ILE A 47 9.85 7.12 -8.49
C ILE A 47 9.83 5.65 -8.00
N GLY A 48 10.68 5.30 -7.02
CA GLY A 48 10.72 3.96 -6.45
C GLY A 48 9.41 3.54 -5.76
N SER A 49 8.64 4.51 -5.27
CA SER A 49 7.36 4.28 -4.60
C SER A 49 6.18 4.41 -5.55
N ALA A 50 6.27 5.27 -6.58
CA ALA A 50 5.19 5.55 -7.53
C ALA A 50 4.74 4.28 -8.28
N SER A 51 5.68 3.42 -8.70
CA SER A 51 5.35 2.12 -9.33
C SER A 51 4.52 1.19 -8.43
N LYS A 52 4.55 1.37 -7.11
CA LYS A 52 3.74 0.58 -6.17
C LYS A 52 2.27 1.02 -6.16
N VAL A 53 1.99 2.28 -6.49
CA VAL A 53 0.63 2.83 -6.56
C VAL A 53 -0.10 2.24 -7.77
N PHE A 54 0.59 2.10 -8.90
CA PHE A 54 0.02 1.49 -10.12
C PHE A 54 -0.02 -0.03 -10.08
N ARG A 55 0.63 -0.67 -9.10
CA ARG A 55 0.44 -2.10 -8.89
C ARG A 55 -0.96 -2.31 -8.33
N ASN A 56 -1.83 -2.93 -9.12
CA ASN A 56 -3.13 -3.49 -8.73
C ASN A 56 -2.96 -4.64 -7.71
N LYS A 57 -2.25 -4.43 -6.61
CA LYS A 57 -2.45 -5.24 -5.42
C LYS A 57 -3.73 -4.71 -4.80
N LYS A 58 -4.85 -5.41 -5.02
CA LYS A 58 -5.94 -5.38 -4.05
C LYS A 58 -5.26 -5.57 -2.70
N LYS A 59 -5.20 -4.53 -1.85
CA LYS A 59 -4.70 -4.69 -0.48
C LYS A 59 -5.49 -5.86 0.07
N LYS A 60 -4.80 -6.96 0.35
CA LYS A 60 -5.39 -8.07 1.09
C LYS A 60 -5.72 -7.46 2.43
N ASP A 61 -6.98 -7.12 2.61
CA ASP A 61 -7.48 -6.65 3.88
C ASP A 61 -7.31 -7.82 4.86
N PRO A 62 -6.45 -7.68 5.88
CA PRO A 62 -6.16 -8.76 6.81
C PRO A 62 -7.42 -9.23 7.56
N GLU A 63 -8.40 -8.34 7.77
CA GLU A 63 -9.70 -8.71 8.33
C GLU A 63 -10.50 -9.56 7.34
N LYS A 64 -10.46 -9.20 6.06
CA LYS A 64 -11.10 -9.98 5.00
C LYS A 64 -10.48 -11.37 4.79
N GLU A 65 -9.17 -11.53 5.00
CA GLU A 65 -8.55 -12.87 4.99
C GLU A 65 -8.95 -13.69 6.21
N LYS A 66 -8.92 -13.10 7.41
CA LYS A 66 -9.41 -13.78 8.62
C LYS A 66 -10.86 -14.24 8.50
N LEU A 67 -11.75 -13.36 7.99
CA LEU A 67 -13.15 -13.68 7.76
C LEU A 67 -13.32 -14.82 6.74
N LYS A 68 -12.49 -14.88 5.70
CA LYS A 68 -12.51 -15.99 4.75
C LYS A 68 -12.12 -17.30 5.41
N ASP A 69 -11.07 -17.31 6.22
CA ASP A 69 -10.62 -18.51 6.93
C ASP A 69 -11.68 -19.00 7.93
N GLU A 70 -12.37 -18.09 8.61
CA GLU A 70 -13.49 -18.41 9.51
C GLU A 70 -14.68 -19.01 8.75
N VAL A 71 -15.07 -18.40 7.63
CA VAL A 71 -16.16 -18.92 6.78
C VAL A 71 -15.85 -20.33 6.29
N ASP A 72 -14.61 -20.61 5.88
CA ASP A 72 -14.23 -21.93 5.40
C ASP A 72 -14.22 -22.98 6.53
N LYS A 73 -13.78 -22.60 7.74
CA LYS A 73 -13.89 -23.46 8.93
C LYS A 73 -15.35 -23.77 9.27
N LEU A 74 -16.21 -22.75 9.33
CA LEU A 74 -17.63 -22.92 9.64
C LEU A 74 -18.33 -23.81 8.61
N LYS A 75 -18.06 -23.63 7.32
CA LYS A 75 -18.59 -24.50 6.26
C LYS A 75 -18.20 -25.95 6.46
N LYS A 76 -16.93 -26.21 6.82
CA LYS A 76 -16.45 -27.58 7.04
C LYS A 76 -17.19 -28.25 8.20
N THR A 77 -17.31 -27.56 9.33
CA THR A 77 -18.05 -28.08 10.50
C THR A 77 -19.53 -28.30 10.19
N LEU A 78 -20.16 -27.38 9.46
CA LEU A 78 -21.56 -27.53 9.04
C LEU A 78 -21.77 -28.78 8.18
N VAL A 79 -20.88 -29.03 7.23
CA VAL A 79 -20.93 -30.24 6.38
C VAL A 79 -20.80 -31.50 7.24
N GLU A 80 -19.85 -31.54 8.16
CA GLU A 80 -19.63 -32.67 9.07
C GLU A 80 -20.87 -32.97 9.92
N GLN A 81 -21.41 -31.96 10.59
CA GLN A 81 -22.64 -32.07 11.39
C GLN A 81 -23.84 -32.51 10.54
N THR A 82 -23.97 -32.00 9.31
CA THR A 82 -25.06 -32.37 8.41
C THR A 82 -24.97 -33.84 8.02
N CYS A 83 -23.76 -34.35 7.75
CA CYS A 83 -23.54 -35.77 7.49
C CYS A 83 -23.90 -36.64 8.70
N GLU A 84 -23.49 -36.27 9.91
CA GLU A 84 -23.83 -36.99 11.14
C GLU A 84 -25.36 -37.06 11.34
N LEU A 85 -26.05 -35.94 11.18
CA LEU A 85 -27.52 -35.89 11.29
C LEU A 85 -28.21 -36.76 10.23
N GLN A 86 -27.68 -36.82 9.01
CA GLN A 86 -28.22 -37.69 7.97
C GLN A 86 -28.01 -39.18 8.29
N ILE A 87 -26.89 -39.54 8.89
CA ILE A 87 -26.61 -40.92 9.33
C ILE A 87 -27.56 -41.30 10.47
N LEU A 88 -27.69 -40.46 11.50
CA LEU A 88 -28.59 -40.69 12.63
C LEU A 88 -30.04 -40.89 12.16
N LYS A 89 -30.55 -39.99 11.30
CA LYS A 89 -31.90 -40.11 10.71
C LYS A 89 -32.11 -41.37 9.88
N LYS A 90 -31.07 -41.97 9.33
CA LYS A 90 -31.16 -43.24 8.59
C LYS A 90 -31.14 -44.46 9.51
N ASN A 91 -30.46 -44.37 10.65
CA ASN A 91 -30.38 -45.45 11.63
C ASN A 91 -31.59 -45.51 12.57
N ASP A 92 -32.32 -44.39 12.74
CA ASP A 92 -33.57 -44.32 13.50
C ASP A 92 -34.82 -44.79 12.71
N LYS A 93 -34.66 -45.22 11.46
CA LYS A 93 -35.72 -45.78 10.60
C LYS A 93 -35.54 -47.27 10.40
#